data_AF-A0A930B9N0-F1
#
_entry.id   AF-A0A930B9N0-F1
#
_cell.length_a   1.000
_cell.length_b   1.000
_cell.length_c   1.000
_cell.angle_alpha   90.00
_cell.angle_beta   90.00
_cell.angle_gamma   90.00
#
_symmetry.space_group_name_H-M   'P 1'
#
loop_
_entity.id
_entity.type
_entity.pdbx_description
1 polymer ?
#
loop_
_entity_poly.entity_id
_entity_poly.type
_entity_poly.pdbx_seq_one_letter_code
_entity_poly.pdbx_strand_id
1 'polypeptide(L)'
;MADVTVDFRGFEELQKRIAELNSVAMEEAKRQSVNEMAAVYIREAKKNTPVKGTEVRQVSENEYKNSRVAEYSKVKDFNKHKKLYSSDAKVAYKHKGERKFKMLHNSEHMRRSWNAGTVEREGREYKVKVFNTASYASYVNDGHRQQLGRFVPILGKRLVKNWVDGLNMAEKAEKETERQSKNILRRNINRVLLRYST
;
A
#
# COMPACT_ATOMS: atom_id res chain seq x y z
N MET A 1 -0.08 -42.49 -59.54
CA MET A 1 0.02 -42.42 -58.07
C MET A 1 0.34 -40.98 -57.74
N ALA A 2 -0.38 -40.33 -56.81
CA ALA A 2 -0.15 -38.92 -56.48
C ALA A 2 0.63 -38.85 -55.17
N ASP A 3 1.75 -38.13 -55.16
CA ASP A 3 2.51 -37.85 -53.95
C ASP A 3 1.90 -36.64 -53.24
N VAL A 4 1.48 -36.84 -52.00
CA VAL A 4 1.00 -35.77 -51.13
C VAL A 4 2.19 -35.28 -50.31
N THR A 5 2.60 -34.04 -50.55
CA THR A 5 3.64 -33.37 -49.76
C THR A 5 2.97 -32.38 -48.81
N VAL A 6 3.23 -32.48 -47.50
CA VAL A 6 2.65 -31.61 -46.47
C VAL A 6 3.75 -30.86 -45.75
N ASP A 7 3.56 -29.55 -45.56
CA ASP A 7 4.48 -28.68 -44.82
C ASP A 7 4.17 -28.70 -43.32
N PHE A 8 5.14 -29.14 -42.51
CA PHE A 8 5.01 -29.24 -41.06
C PHE A 8 5.77 -28.15 -40.29
N ARG A 9 6.39 -27.16 -40.95
CA ARG A 9 7.18 -26.11 -40.28
C ARG A 9 6.38 -25.36 -39.22
N GLY A 10 5.09 -25.11 -39.47
CA GLY A 10 4.21 -24.47 -38.48
C GLY A 10 3.96 -25.32 -37.22
N PHE A 11 4.03 -26.65 -37.33
CA PHE A 11 3.88 -27.56 -36.20
C PHE A 11 5.15 -27.57 -35.32
N GLU A 12 6.32 -27.49 -35.94
CA GLU A 12 7.59 -27.35 -35.21
C GLU A 12 7.66 -26.02 -34.44
N GLU A 13 7.16 -24.94 -35.02
CA GLU A 13 7.10 -23.64 -34.34
C GLU A 13 6.13 -23.66 -33.14
N LEU A 14 4.99 -24.33 -33.29
CA LEU A 14 4.06 -24.57 -32.19
C LEU A 14 4.72 -25.38 -31.05
N GLN A 15 5.45 -26.45 -31.38
CA GLN A 15 6.16 -27.26 -30.37
C GLN A 15 7.19 -26.45 -29.59
N LYS A 16 7.96 -25.57 -30.26
CA LYS A 16 8.91 -24.66 -29.59
C LYS A 16 8.21 -23.74 -28.60
N ARG A 17 7.10 -23.11 -29.01
CA ARG A 17 6.29 -22.23 -28.14
C ARG A 17 5.70 -22.97 -26.94
N ILE A 18 5.31 -24.24 -27.09
CA ILE A 18 4.80 -25.06 -25.98
C ILE A 18 5.92 -25.40 -24.99
N ALA A 19 7.10 -25.77 -25.48
CA ALA A 19 8.26 -26.03 -24.63
C ALA A 19 8.64 -24.80 -23.78
N GLU A 20 8.48 -23.59 -24.33
CA GLU A 20 8.72 -22.33 -23.64
C GLU A 20 7.72 -22.02 -22.52
N LEU A 21 6.52 -22.61 -22.51
CA LEU A 21 5.57 -22.45 -21.40
C LEU A 21 6.11 -23.03 -20.08
N ASN A 22 7.08 -23.94 -20.15
CA ASN A 22 7.82 -24.49 -19.01
C ASN A 22 9.17 -23.79 -18.77
N SER A 23 9.45 -22.68 -19.47
CA SER A 23 10.72 -21.97 -19.36
C SER A 23 10.82 -21.13 -18.08
N VAL A 24 12.06 -20.83 -17.70
CA VAL A 24 12.38 -19.86 -16.64
C VAL A 24 11.74 -18.49 -16.93
N ALA A 25 11.70 -18.07 -18.20
CA ALA A 25 11.08 -16.81 -18.60
C ALA A 25 9.57 -16.77 -18.29
N MET A 26 8.87 -17.90 -18.44
CA MET A 26 7.45 -17.98 -18.08
C MET A 26 7.24 -17.95 -16.57
N GLU A 27 8.12 -18.60 -15.79
CA GLU A 27 8.08 -18.52 -14.32
C GLU A 27 8.34 -17.09 -13.82
N GLU A 28 9.29 -16.37 -14.43
CA GLU A 28 9.51 -14.94 -14.16
C GLU A 28 8.30 -14.08 -14.52
N ALA A 29 7.65 -14.35 -15.66
CA ALA A 29 6.44 -13.64 -16.06
C ALA A 29 5.27 -13.87 -15.08
N LYS A 30 5.14 -15.08 -14.52
CA LYS A 30 4.17 -15.37 -13.45
C LYS A 30 4.47 -14.54 -12.19
N ARG A 31 5.74 -14.55 -11.72
CA ARG A 31 6.19 -13.74 -10.58
C ARG A 31 5.94 -12.25 -10.80
N GLN A 32 6.28 -11.75 -11.98
CA GLN A 32 6.05 -10.36 -12.35
C GLN A 32 4.56 -10.01 -12.35
N SER A 33 3.71 -10.89 -12.88
CA SER A 33 2.26 -10.66 -12.89
C SER A 33 1.70 -10.53 -11.48
N VAL A 34 2.15 -11.37 -10.54
CA VAL A 34 1.73 -11.30 -9.13
C VAL A 34 2.26 -10.03 -8.45
N ASN A 35 3.50 -9.63 -8.72
CA ASN A 35 4.04 -8.36 -8.22
C ASN A 35 3.25 -7.15 -8.74
N GLU A 36 2.89 -7.14 -10.02
CA GLU A 36 2.09 -6.07 -10.60
C GLU A 36 0.67 -6.04 -9.99
N MET A 37 0.05 -7.20 -9.78
CA MET A 37 -1.23 -7.29 -9.08
C MET A 37 -1.14 -6.76 -7.63
N ALA A 38 -0.08 -7.09 -6.89
CA ALA A 38 0.16 -6.53 -5.56
C ALA A 38 0.33 -5.00 -5.59
N ALA A 39 1.02 -4.48 -6.61
CA ALA A 39 1.19 -3.04 -6.78
C ALA A 39 -0.15 -2.33 -7.08
N VAL A 40 -1.02 -2.93 -7.90
CA VAL A 40 -2.39 -2.44 -8.12
C VAL A 40 -3.17 -2.42 -6.81
N TYR A 41 -3.13 -3.51 -6.04
CA TYR A 41 -3.79 -3.61 -4.75
C TYR A 41 -3.31 -2.49 -3.80
N ILE A 42 -2.00 -2.35 -3.59
CA ILE A 42 -1.44 -1.33 -2.69
C ILE A 42 -1.82 0.07 -3.14
N ARG A 43 -1.82 0.35 -4.45
CA ARG A 43 -2.20 1.66 -4.98
C ARG A 43 -3.65 1.98 -4.62
N GLU A 44 -4.57 1.04 -4.85
CA GLU A 44 -5.99 1.27 -4.57
C GLU A 44 -6.27 1.31 -3.07
N ALA A 45 -5.62 0.46 -2.28
CA ALA A 45 -5.70 0.50 -0.82
C ALA A 45 -5.22 1.86 -0.28
N LYS A 46 -4.08 2.36 -0.76
CA LYS A 46 -3.55 3.69 -0.38
C LYS A 46 -4.45 4.85 -0.80
N LYS A 47 -5.16 4.73 -1.91
CA LYS A 47 -6.11 5.75 -2.39
C LYS A 47 -7.35 5.82 -1.50
N ASN A 48 -7.81 4.67 -1.00
CA ASN A 48 -8.98 4.57 -0.12
C ASN A 48 -8.63 4.75 1.37
N THR A 49 -7.34 4.87 1.71
CA THR A 49 -6.89 5.09 3.07
C THR A 49 -7.10 6.56 3.49
N PRO A 50 -7.85 6.83 4.57
CA PRO A 50 -8.12 8.19 5.01
C PRO A 50 -6.86 8.88 5.51
N VAL A 51 -6.68 10.14 5.11
CA VAL A 51 -5.58 11.00 5.55
C VAL A 51 -6.13 12.38 5.83
N LYS A 52 -5.65 13.02 6.90
CA LYS A 52 -5.96 14.44 7.25
C LYS A 52 -4.81 15.37 6.90
N GLY A 53 -3.77 14.85 6.25
CA GLY A 53 -2.52 15.57 5.99
C GLY A 53 -1.72 15.83 7.26
N THR A 54 -0.95 16.90 7.21
CA THR A 54 0.00 17.28 8.26
C THR A 54 -0.64 18.26 9.24
N GLU A 55 -0.86 17.81 10.47
CA GLU A 55 -1.46 18.62 11.54
C GLU A 55 -0.42 19.09 12.55
N VAL A 56 -0.59 20.32 13.06
CA VAL A 56 0.23 20.85 14.16
C VAL A 56 -0.62 20.87 15.42
N ARG A 57 -0.15 20.18 16.45
CA ARG A 57 -0.83 20.11 17.75
C ARG A 57 0.09 20.64 18.86
N GLN A 58 -0.49 21.38 19.80
CA GLN A 58 0.20 21.73 21.05
C GLN A 58 0.23 20.51 21.97
N VAL A 59 1.40 20.23 22.54
CA VAL A 59 1.63 19.05 23.37
C VAL A 59 2.14 19.45 24.75
N SER A 60 1.95 18.56 25.72
CA SER A 60 2.54 18.72 27.05
C SER A 60 4.07 18.56 27.02
N GLU A 61 4.76 19.05 28.04
CA GLU A 61 6.22 18.88 28.15
C GLU A 61 6.62 17.39 28.24
N ASN A 62 5.83 16.57 28.93
CA ASN A 62 6.09 15.14 29.07
C ASN A 62 5.93 14.41 27.72
N GLU A 63 4.86 14.71 26.98
CA GLU A 63 4.65 14.18 25.62
C GLU A 63 5.77 14.64 24.67
N TYR A 64 6.24 15.88 24.83
CA TYR A 64 7.36 16.41 24.06
C TYR A 64 8.67 15.64 24.28
N LYS A 65 9.02 15.41 25.56
CA LYS A 65 10.25 14.70 25.96
C LYS A 65 10.22 13.22 25.57
N ASN A 66 9.07 12.57 25.69
CA ASN A 66 8.94 11.13 25.40
C ASN A 66 8.91 10.81 23.89
N SER A 67 8.65 11.80 23.04
CA SER A 67 8.60 11.58 21.60
C SER A 67 10.00 11.53 20.96
N ARG A 68 10.21 10.51 20.12
CA ARG A 68 11.46 10.27 19.37
C ARG A 68 11.49 10.95 18.00
N VAL A 69 10.59 11.89 17.72
CA VAL A 69 10.52 12.59 16.43
C VAL A 69 11.60 13.68 16.32
N ALA A 70 11.91 14.08 15.08
CA ALA A 70 12.95 15.08 14.80
C ALA A 70 12.71 16.40 15.53
N GLU A 71 13.70 16.85 16.31
CA GLU A 71 13.63 18.08 17.08
C GLU A 71 14.32 19.24 16.36
N TYR A 72 13.60 20.35 16.21
CA TYR A 72 14.15 21.59 15.66
C TYR A 72 14.33 22.62 16.76
N SER A 73 15.51 23.26 16.80
CA SER A 73 15.81 24.31 17.78
C SER A 73 15.10 25.64 17.48
N LYS A 74 14.81 25.93 16.21
CA LYS A 74 14.16 27.18 15.76
C LYS A 74 12.81 26.90 15.10
N VAL A 75 11.83 27.74 15.40
CA VAL A 75 10.48 27.67 14.79
C VAL A 75 10.53 27.88 13.27
N LYS A 76 11.49 28.68 12.78
CA LYS A 76 11.70 28.90 11.34
C LYS A 76 12.03 27.58 10.61
N ASP A 77 12.93 26.78 11.18
CA ASP A 77 13.36 25.51 10.57
C ASP A 77 12.25 24.47 10.67
N PHE A 78 11.52 24.42 11.79
CA PHE A 78 10.30 23.62 11.91
C PHE A 78 9.25 23.97 10.86
N ASN A 79 9.00 25.27 10.61
CA ASN A 79 8.04 25.70 9.60
C ASN A 79 8.52 25.39 8.17
N LYS A 80 9.83 25.45 7.92
CA LYS A 80 10.43 25.00 6.65
C LYS A 80 10.23 23.49 6.46
N HIS A 81 10.48 22.71 7.51
CA HIS A 81 10.25 21.26 7.51
C HIS A 81 8.79 20.92 7.20
N LYS A 82 7.84 21.57 7.90
CA LYS A 82 6.40 21.39 7.66
C LYS A 82 5.99 21.62 6.20
N LYS A 83 6.67 22.53 5.48
CA LYS A 83 6.37 22.85 4.08
C LYS A 83 7.00 21.85 3.10
N LEU A 84 8.21 21.38 3.40
CA LEU A 84 9.00 20.55 2.49
C LEU A 84 8.80 19.05 2.71
N TYR A 85 8.47 18.64 3.92
CA TYR A 85 8.47 17.24 4.33
C TYR A 85 7.18 16.90 5.07
N SER A 86 6.65 15.71 4.80
CA SER A 86 5.52 15.11 5.50
C SER A 86 5.98 14.16 6.61
N SER A 87 7.10 14.44 7.28
CA SER A 87 7.59 13.64 8.41
C SER A 87 7.35 14.36 9.73
N ASP A 88 7.11 13.58 10.78
CA ASP A 88 6.83 14.10 12.11
C ASP A 88 8.03 14.89 12.65
N ALA A 89 7.74 15.99 13.33
CA ALA A 89 8.74 16.91 13.85
C ALA A 89 8.23 17.60 15.11
N LYS A 90 9.14 18.09 15.96
CA LYS A 90 8.81 18.79 17.20
C LYS A 90 9.64 20.05 17.38
N VAL A 91 9.07 21.05 18.03
CA VAL A 91 9.78 22.29 18.39
C VAL A 91 9.27 22.85 19.72
N ALA A 92 10.19 23.28 20.57
CA ALA A 92 9.91 24.08 21.75
C ALA A 92 10.08 25.57 21.42
N TYR A 93 9.21 26.43 21.96
CA TYR A 93 9.28 27.87 21.73
C TYR A 93 8.79 28.65 22.95
N LYS A 94 9.23 29.90 23.09
CA LYS A 94 8.70 30.81 24.12
C LYS A 94 7.51 31.58 23.56
N HIS A 95 6.44 31.68 24.33
CA HIS A 95 5.28 32.50 24.01
C HIS A 95 4.72 33.11 25.29
N LYS A 96 4.68 34.46 25.35
CA LYS A 96 4.28 35.22 26.54
C LYS A 96 5.05 34.78 27.82
N GLY A 97 6.37 34.64 27.72
CA GLY A 97 7.24 34.24 28.84
C GLY A 97 7.25 32.73 29.14
N GLU A 98 6.22 32.00 28.75
CA GLU A 98 6.10 30.55 28.98
C GLU A 98 6.73 29.72 27.87
N ARG A 99 7.32 28.57 28.25
CA ARG A 99 7.81 27.57 27.30
C ARG A 99 6.64 26.71 26.82
N LYS A 100 6.39 26.70 25.51
CA LYS A 100 5.34 25.92 24.85
C LYS A 100 5.97 24.92 23.90
N PHE A 101 5.25 23.82 23.66
CA PHE A 101 5.69 22.72 22.84
C PHE A 101 4.65 22.42 21.78
N LYS A 102 5.09 22.23 20.54
CA LYS A 102 4.22 21.80 19.45
C LYS A 102 4.88 20.70 18.63
N MET A 103 4.03 19.82 18.11
CA MET A 103 4.41 18.71 17.27
C MET A 103 3.66 18.75 15.96
N LEU A 104 4.39 18.41 14.90
CA LEU A 104 3.89 18.08 13.59
C LEU A 104 3.62 16.58 13.56
N HIS A 105 2.39 16.20 13.27
CA HIS A 105 2.02 14.81 13.08
C HIS A 105 1.49 14.60 11.66
N ASN A 106 2.09 13.67 10.93
CA ASN A 106 1.58 13.24 9.64
C ASN A 106 0.60 12.07 9.83
N SER A 107 -0.67 12.36 9.58
CA SER A 107 -1.76 11.37 9.61
C SER A 107 -1.68 10.29 8.52
N GLU A 108 -0.74 10.37 7.58
CA GLU A 108 -0.52 9.37 6.52
C GLU A 108 0.15 8.08 7.01
N HIS A 109 0.36 7.88 8.31
CA HIS A 109 1.00 6.67 8.85
C HIS A 109 0.38 5.39 8.28
N MET A 110 -0.92 5.15 8.46
CA MET A 110 -1.60 3.95 7.93
C MET A 110 -1.52 3.83 6.40
N ARG A 111 -1.58 4.94 5.68
CA ARG A 111 -1.44 4.95 4.22
C ARG A 111 -0.04 4.49 3.81
N ARG A 112 1.00 4.92 4.53
CA ARG A 112 2.39 4.53 4.28
C ARG A 112 2.71 3.11 4.75
N SER A 113 1.92 2.56 5.67
CA SER A 113 2.10 1.22 6.24
C SER A 113 1.64 0.05 5.35
N TRP A 114 1.02 0.32 4.19
CA TRP A 114 0.70 -0.71 3.19
C TRP A 114 1.96 -1.23 2.49
N ASN A 115 2.17 -2.55 2.56
CA ASN A 115 3.31 -3.24 1.98
C ASN A 115 2.91 -4.59 1.40
N ALA A 116 3.75 -5.10 0.50
CA ALA A 116 3.67 -6.47 -0.02
C ALA A 116 4.93 -7.23 0.39
N GLY A 117 4.76 -8.51 0.73
CA GLY A 117 5.86 -9.44 0.91
C GLY A 117 6.47 -9.88 -0.42
N THR A 118 7.36 -10.86 -0.34
CA THR A 118 7.93 -11.51 -1.53
C THR A 118 6.92 -12.45 -2.19
N VAL A 119 7.08 -12.66 -3.49
CA VAL A 119 6.27 -13.67 -4.20
C VAL A 119 6.77 -15.05 -3.86
N GLU A 120 5.87 -15.86 -3.31
CA GLU A 120 6.09 -17.26 -2.97
C GLU A 120 5.43 -18.15 -4.02
N ARG A 121 6.10 -19.26 -4.35
CA ARG A 121 5.57 -20.28 -5.25
C ARG A 121 5.22 -21.51 -4.43
N GLU A 122 3.95 -21.87 -4.44
CA GLU A 122 3.43 -23.07 -3.78
C GLU A 122 2.84 -24.00 -4.85
N GLY A 123 3.64 -24.98 -5.28
CA GLY A 123 3.27 -25.85 -6.40
C GLY A 123 3.04 -25.06 -7.68
N ARG A 124 1.77 -24.97 -8.10
CA ARG A 124 1.32 -24.23 -9.30
C ARG A 124 0.85 -22.81 -9.01
N GLU A 125 0.73 -22.43 -7.74
CA GLU A 125 0.21 -21.14 -7.33
C GLU A 125 1.35 -20.16 -7.01
N TYR A 126 1.14 -18.90 -7.39
CA TYR A 126 2.02 -17.80 -7.07
C TYR A 126 1.26 -16.84 -6.15
N LYS A 127 1.77 -16.65 -4.92
CA LYS A 127 1.10 -15.88 -3.88
C LYS A 127 1.98 -14.72 -3.42
N VAL A 128 1.34 -13.63 -3.04
CA VAL A 128 2.00 -12.48 -2.43
C VAL A 128 1.14 -11.98 -1.27
N LYS A 129 1.74 -11.85 -0.10
CA LYS A 129 1.03 -11.34 1.07
C LYS A 129 1.02 -9.81 1.03
N VAL A 130 -0.15 -9.20 0.94
CA VAL A 130 -0.32 -7.75 1.08
C VAL A 130 -0.86 -7.47 2.48
N PHE A 131 -0.28 -6.49 3.18
CA PHE A 131 -0.63 -6.20 4.56
C PHE A 131 -0.45 -4.73 4.91
N ASN A 132 -1.11 -4.29 5.99
CA ASN A 132 -0.90 -2.98 6.60
C ASN A 132 -0.32 -3.16 8.01
N THR A 133 0.81 -2.51 8.29
CA THR A 133 1.49 -2.62 9.60
C THR A 133 0.94 -1.68 10.67
N ALA A 134 0.01 -0.78 10.35
CA ALA A 134 -0.59 0.09 11.35
C ALA A 134 -1.53 -0.73 12.26
N SER A 135 -1.29 -0.65 13.57
CA SER A 135 -2.03 -1.40 14.59
C SER A 135 -3.54 -1.14 14.61
N TYR A 136 -3.97 -0.01 14.06
CA TYR A 136 -5.37 0.38 13.98
C TYR A 136 -6.03 0.15 12.61
N ALA A 137 -5.30 -0.45 11.65
CA ALA A 137 -5.77 -0.58 10.27
C ALA A 137 -7.07 -1.39 10.14
N SER A 138 -7.20 -2.49 10.89
CA SER A 138 -8.41 -3.33 10.87
C SER A 138 -9.65 -2.55 11.34
N TYR A 139 -9.56 -1.78 12.42
CA TYR A 139 -10.69 -0.97 12.91
C TYR A 139 -11.15 0.09 11.91
N VAL A 140 -10.27 0.55 11.02
CA VAL A 140 -10.61 1.48 9.94
C VAL A 140 -11.12 0.74 8.71
N ASN A 141 -10.61 -0.46 8.42
CA ASN A 141 -11.07 -1.27 7.30
C ASN A 141 -12.46 -1.83 7.55
N ASP A 142 -12.63 -2.56 8.65
CA ASP A 142 -13.79 -3.40 8.95
C ASP A 142 -14.83 -2.66 9.80
N GLY A 143 -14.40 -1.59 10.47
CA GLY A 143 -15.21 -0.88 11.45
C GLY A 143 -15.02 -1.41 12.87
N HIS A 144 -15.69 -0.79 13.84
CA HIS A 144 -15.56 -1.16 15.25
C HIS A 144 -16.72 -0.71 16.14
N ARG A 145 -16.91 -1.41 17.26
CA ARG A 145 -17.83 -0.98 18.33
C ARG A 145 -17.25 0.16 19.15
N GLN A 146 -18.14 1.03 19.60
CA GLN A 146 -17.83 2.15 20.49
C GLN A 146 -18.71 2.10 21.73
N GLN A 147 -18.16 2.56 22.85
CA GLN A 147 -18.94 2.72 24.08
C GLN A 147 -19.70 4.05 24.04
N LEU A 148 -21.01 3.97 23.80
CA LEU A 148 -21.91 5.11 23.79
C LEU A 148 -21.74 5.96 25.06
N GLY A 149 -21.69 7.28 24.90
CA GLY A 149 -21.58 8.22 26.01
C GLY A 149 -20.17 8.38 26.60
N ARG A 150 -19.20 7.53 26.24
CA ARG A 150 -17.81 7.66 26.68
C ARG A 150 -17.23 8.98 26.21
N PHE A 151 -16.68 9.77 27.13
CA PHE A 151 -15.94 10.98 26.82
C PHE A 151 -14.50 10.62 26.39
N VAL A 152 -14.06 11.19 25.27
CA VAL A 152 -12.70 11.02 24.75
C VAL A 152 -11.95 12.35 24.92
N PRO A 153 -11.10 12.48 25.95
CA PRO A 153 -10.44 13.75 26.28
C PRO A 153 -9.64 14.34 25.13
N ILE A 154 -8.94 13.49 24.37
CA ILE A 154 -8.09 13.93 23.27
C ILE A 154 -8.88 14.52 22.08
N LEU A 155 -10.15 14.14 21.94
CA LEU A 155 -11.05 14.67 20.91
C LEU A 155 -11.97 15.76 21.45
N GLY A 156 -12.05 15.93 22.77
CA GLY A 156 -13.01 16.84 23.43
C GLY A 156 -14.47 16.47 23.16
N LYS A 157 -14.76 15.22 22.78
CA LYS A 157 -16.09 14.78 22.31
C LYS A 157 -16.55 13.52 23.05
N ARG A 158 -17.87 13.34 23.11
CA ARG A 158 -18.51 12.09 23.55
C ARG A 158 -18.84 11.23 22.34
N LEU A 159 -18.67 9.91 22.48
CA LEU A 159 -19.04 8.96 21.44
C LEU A 159 -20.56 8.83 21.36
N VAL A 160 -21.12 9.00 20.16
CA VAL A 160 -22.57 9.05 19.92
C VAL A 160 -23.09 7.81 19.20
N LYS A 161 -22.21 7.08 18.49
CA LYS A 161 -22.58 5.86 17.77
C LYS A 161 -22.08 4.63 18.54
N ASN A 162 -22.84 3.53 18.51
CA ASN A 162 -22.43 2.24 19.07
C ASN A 162 -21.53 1.44 18.12
N TRP A 163 -21.64 1.73 16.82
CA TRP A 163 -20.86 1.11 15.75
C TRP A 163 -20.37 2.19 14.79
N VAL A 164 -19.11 2.06 14.38
CA VAL A 164 -18.50 2.87 13.33
C VAL A 164 -18.21 1.96 12.15
N ASP A 165 -18.82 2.27 11.01
CA ASP A 165 -18.62 1.50 9.79
C ASP A 165 -17.19 1.61 9.27
N GLY A 166 -16.70 0.49 8.76
CA GLY A 166 -15.43 0.39 8.08
C GLY A 166 -15.43 1.08 6.71
N LEU A 167 -14.24 1.39 6.21
CA LEU A 167 -14.05 1.97 4.88
C LEU A 167 -13.91 0.92 3.78
N ASN A 168 -13.80 -0.36 4.14
CA ASN A 168 -13.65 -1.51 3.25
C ASN A 168 -12.58 -1.28 2.18
N MET A 169 -11.40 -0.86 2.62
CA MET A 169 -10.27 -0.49 1.75
C MET A 169 -9.71 -1.74 1.06
N ALA A 170 -9.63 -2.86 1.79
CA ALA A 170 -9.12 -4.13 1.31
C ALA A 170 -10.00 -4.70 0.19
N GLU A 171 -11.31 -4.68 0.38
CA GLU A 171 -12.32 -5.19 -0.55
C GLU A 171 -12.34 -4.36 -1.84
N LYS A 172 -12.22 -3.03 -1.72
CA LYS A 172 -12.09 -2.14 -2.89
C LYS A 172 -10.80 -2.42 -3.67
N ALA A 173 -9.69 -2.64 -2.97
CA ALA A 173 -8.41 -2.95 -3.59
C ALA A 173 -8.41 -4.33 -4.26
N GLU A 174 -9.03 -5.33 -3.64
CA GLU A 174 -9.20 -6.67 -4.19
C GLU A 174 -10.01 -6.63 -5.49
N LYS A 175 -11.18 -5.98 -5.46
CA LYS A 175 -12.04 -5.83 -6.64
C LYS A 175 -11.33 -5.16 -7.82
N GLU A 176 -10.54 -4.12 -7.56
CA GLU A 176 -9.79 -3.45 -8.61
C GLU A 176 -8.63 -4.31 -9.14
N THR A 177 -7.97 -5.06 -8.26
CA THR A 177 -6.91 -6.00 -8.64
C THR A 177 -7.46 -7.13 -9.52
N GLU A 178 -8.61 -7.69 -9.15
CA GLU A 178 -9.33 -8.70 -9.93
C GLU A 178 -9.68 -8.16 -11.32
N ARG A 179 -10.21 -6.93 -11.39
CA ARG A 179 -10.54 -6.25 -12.65
C ARG A 179 -9.32 -6.11 -13.57
N GLN A 180 -8.13 -5.84 -13.02
CA GLN A 180 -6.90 -5.66 -13.81
C GLN A 180 -6.14 -6.97 -14.09
N SER A 181 -6.43 -8.05 -13.35
CA SER A 181 -5.69 -9.32 -13.39
C SER A 181 -5.50 -9.90 -14.80
N LYS A 182 -6.60 -10.02 -15.57
CA LYS A 182 -6.59 -10.57 -16.94
C LYS A 182 -5.68 -9.76 -17.86
N ASN A 183 -5.72 -8.44 -17.78
CA ASN A 183 -4.92 -7.56 -18.61
C ASN A 183 -3.43 -7.64 -18.23
N ILE A 184 -3.12 -7.76 -16.93
CA ILE A 184 -1.74 -7.96 -16.45
C ILE A 184 -1.18 -9.28 -16.96
N LEU A 185 -1.91 -10.37 -16.78
CA LEU A 185 -1.51 -11.72 -17.22
C LEU A 185 -1.28 -11.75 -18.73
N ARG A 186 -2.26 -11.28 -19.52
CA ARG A 186 -2.15 -11.25 -20.98
C ARG A 186 -0.92 -10.49 -21.46
N ARG A 187 -0.65 -9.33 -20.87
CA ARG A 187 0.50 -8.50 -21.23
C ARG A 187 1.83 -9.20 -20.96
N ASN A 188 1.96 -9.84 -19.79
CA ASN A 188 3.20 -10.50 -19.39
C ASN A 188 3.43 -11.80 -20.16
N ILE A 189 2.38 -12.59 -20.43
CA ILE A 189 2.45 -13.78 -21.28
C ILE A 189 2.89 -13.38 -22.70
N ASN A 190 2.23 -12.38 -23.29
CA ASN A 190 2.56 -11.92 -24.64
C ASN A 190 4.00 -11.42 -24.75
N ARG A 191 4.54 -10.80 -23.70
CA ARG A 191 5.94 -10.35 -23.67
C ARG A 191 6.91 -11.53 -23.80
N VAL A 192 6.61 -12.66 -23.17
CA VAL A 192 7.45 -13.87 -23.29
C VAL A 192 7.30 -14.46 -24.69
N LEU A 193 6.08 -14.65 -25.17
CA LEU A 193 5.82 -15.26 -26.47
C LEU A 193 6.40 -14.46 -27.65
N LEU A 194 6.37 -13.13 -27.58
CA LEU A 194 6.93 -12.27 -28.64
C LEU A 194 8.45 -12.34 -28.75
N ARG A 195 9.17 -12.65 -27.65
CA ARG A 195 10.64 -12.77 -27.70
C ARG A 195 11.12 -13.93 -28.56
N TYR A 196 10.28 -14.93 -28.80
CA TYR A 196 10.63 -16.17 -29.49
C TYR A 196 9.95 -16.32 -30.85
N SER A 197 9.21 -15.31 -31.29
CA SER A 197 8.65 -15.21 -32.64
C SER A 197 9.63 -14.60 -33.67
N THR A 198 10.92 -14.50 -33.31
CA THR A 198 12.03 -14.02 -34.14
C THR A 198 13.07 -15.12 -34.22
#